data_AF-A0A2G8JM67-F1
#
_entry.id   AF-A0A2G8JM67-F1
#
_cell.length_a   1.000
_cell.length_b   1.000
_cell.length_c   1.000
_cell.angle_alpha   90.00
_cell.angle_beta   90.00
_cell.angle_gamma   90.00
#
_symmetry.space_group_name_H-M   'P 1'
#
loop_
_entity.id
_entity.type
_entity.pdbx_description
1 polymer ?
#
loop_
_entity_poly.entity_id
_entity_poly.type
_entity_poly.pdbx_seq_one_letter_code
_entity_poly.pdbx_strand_id
1 'polypeptide(L)'
;MTRKVRRNDHAGSSYFVFQQPAYPRDCKEVSIHVLYPQYIWSVLIKPDGYPNRLRVTCNNDLDAGGWTVLQRRRLDSVNFNRSWKDFRNGFGFLGSEFWIGNEKIAYLTNQKRYQLRMDFENVAGETYDDFRISDEWGKYYISSLGTFAISDESKIEWCPANEIFSNETCERTCDDPDTCISATSRKEKSNVFVSVGDFYVNPRCTRKSTCRNNQIIGASYQCSVHATCAKRNGVRNCYCNPNYEGDGETCTRRAQDCYDLYVSGTRSDGVYTIYPDGWPSGVRVYCEMESNGGGWTVFQRRSSASVDFYRGWSDYKNGFGNKNHDHWLGNKYIHSLTNQKTYQLRIDLRDSGSSSYYAIYSTFTINNEADKYRLSIESSSSGNAGE
;
A
#
# COMPACT_ATOMS: atom_id res chain seq x y z
N MET A 1 16.82 16.78 7.50
CA MET A 1 18.21 17.29 7.45
C MET A 1 18.70 17.53 8.88
N THR A 2 19.40 16.58 9.48
CA THR A 2 19.88 16.68 10.88
C THR A 2 21.23 16.01 11.05
N ARG A 3 22.26 16.44 10.29
CA ARG A 3 23.67 16.09 10.56
C ARG A 3 24.60 17.25 10.18
N LYS A 4 25.60 17.53 11.04
CA LYS A 4 26.74 18.43 10.77
C LYS A 4 27.94 17.61 10.29
N VAL A 5 28.73 18.15 9.37
CA VAL A 5 30.03 17.61 8.97
C VAL A 5 31.10 18.16 9.92
N ARG A 6 31.96 17.30 10.46
CA ARG A 6 33.12 17.70 11.28
C ARG A 6 34.32 17.87 10.34
N ARG A 7 35.00 19.02 10.42
CA ARG A 7 36.17 19.36 9.60
C ARG A 7 37.38 18.52 10.02
N ASN A 8 38.22 18.14 9.06
CA ASN A 8 39.57 17.63 9.31
C ASN A 8 40.57 18.70 8.80
N ASP A 9 41.61 19.00 9.58
CA ASP A 9 42.38 20.27 9.56
C ASP A 9 43.35 20.48 8.39
N HIS A 10 43.15 19.85 7.23
CA HIS A 10 44.00 20.08 6.06
C HIS A 10 43.18 20.44 4.82
N ALA A 11 43.26 21.73 4.46
CA ALA A 11 42.95 22.39 3.20
C ALA A 11 41.75 21.88 2.37
N GLY A 12 40.67 22.67 2.36
CA GLY A 12 39.55 22.55 1.43
C GLY A 12 38.26 23.08 2.02
N SER A 13 37.62 24.04 1.34
CA SER A 13 36.26 24.51 1.66
C SER A 13 35.25 23.38 1.53
N SER A 14 34.39 23.17 2.53
CA SER A 14 33.31 22.19 2.50
C SER A 14 32.01 22.87 2.07
N TYR A 15 31.42 22.43 0.95
CA TYR A 15 30.17 22.98 0.44
C TYR A 15 29.05 21.94 0.52
N PHE A 16 27.84 22.40 0.87
CA PHE A 16 26.62 21.69 0.53
C PHE A 16 26.17 22.20 -0.83
N VAL A 17 26.28 21.36 -1.86
CA VAL A 17 25.69 21.62 -3.17
C VAL A 17 24.41 20.80 -3.30
N PHE A 18 23.33 21.46 -3.72
CA PHE A 18 22.12 20.79 -4.18
C PHE A 18 21.85 21.26 -5.60
N GLN A 19 21.51 20.33 -6.49
CA GLN A 19 21.12 20.64 -7.85
C GLN A 19 19.63 21.04 -7.83
N GLN A 20 19.24 22.09 -8.55
CA GLN A 20 17.81 22.34 -8.80
C GLN A 20 17.20 21.12 -9.50
N PRO A 21 15.93 20.76 -9.23
CA PRO A 21 15.27 19.67 -9.94
C PRO A 21 15.36 19.91 -11.45
N ALA A 22 15.77 18.90 -12.21
CA ALA A 22 15.90 18.99 -13.67
C ALA A 22 14.56 19.29 -14.39
N TYR A 23 13.44 19.29 -13.66
CA TYR A 23 12.10 19.56 -14.15
C TYR A 23 11.31 20.38 -13.12
N PRO A 24 10.45 21.32 -13.54
CA PRO A 24 9.56 22.04 -12.64
C PRO A 24 8.56 21.08 -11.97
N ARG A 25 8.15 21.40 -10.75
CA ARG A 25 7.23 20.56 -9.95
C ARG A 25 5.76 20.80 -10.26
N ASP A 26 5.42 21.98 -10.74
CA ASP A 26 4.05 22.40 -11.02
C ASP A 26 4.00 23.48 -12.12
N CYS A 27 2.80 23.83 -12.56
CA CYS A 27 2.58 24.86 -13.59
C CYS A 27 3.01 26.27 -13.18
N LYS A 28 3.15 26.55 -11.87
CA LYS A 28 3.62 27.86 -11.39
C LYS A 28 5.12 28.00 -11.54
N GLU A 29 5.89 26.94 -11.31
CA GLU A 29 7.31 26.91 -11.62
C GLU A 29 7.56 26.94 -13.14
N VAL A 30 6.66 26.37 -13.94
CA VAL A 30 6.73 26.49 -15.41
C VAL A 30 6.52 27.93 -15.85
N SER A 31 5.51 28.64 -15.32
CA SER A 31 5.14 29.99 -15.80
C SER A 31 6.22 31.06 -15.57
N ILE A 32 7.13 30.85 -14.62
CA ILE A 32 8.28 31.74 -14.35
C ILE A 32 9.31 31.73 -15.50
N HIS A 33 9.31 30.71 -16.37
CA HIS A 33 10.32 30.50 -17.41
C HIS A 33 9.82 30.69 -18.85
N VAL A 34 8.60 31.18 -19.09
CA VAL A 34 8.01 31.28 -20.44
C VAL A 34 7.90 32.73 -20.90
N LEU A 35 8.42 33.03 -22.11
CA LEU A 35 8.41 34.36 -22.74
C LEU A 35 7.03 34.81 -23.27
N TYR A 36 6.04 33.91 -23.30
CA TYR A 36 4.67 34.15 -23.76
C TYR A 36 3.64 33.45 -22.84
N PRO A 37 3.08 34.16 -21.83
CA PRO A 37 2.23 33.55 -20.81
C PRO A 37 0.79 33.24 -21.24
N GLN A 38 0.36 33.57 -22.46
CA GLN A 38 -1.07 33.66 -22.83
C GLN A 38 -1.63 32.43 -23.57
N TYR A 39 -1.41 31.21 -23.08
CA TYR A 39 -2.05 30.00 -23.64
C TYR A 39 -2.21 28.86 -22.63
N ILE A 40 -3.28 28.08 -22.78
CA ILE A 40 -3.44 26.73 -22.20
C ILE A 40 -2.60 25.73 -23.01
N TRP A 41 -1.70 24.98 -22.35
CA TRP A 41 -0.83 23.99 -23.02
C TRP A 41 -0.44 22.84 -22.10
N SER A 42 0.06 21.75 -22.70
CA SER A 42 0.51 20.57 -21.96
C SER A 42 2.03 20.55 -21.79
N VAL A 43 2.49 20.42 -20.55
CA VAL A 43 3.92 20.43 -20.16
C VAL A 43 4.27 19.20 -19.31
N LEU A 44 5.56 18.86 -19.25
CA LEU A 44 6.09 17.83 -18.36
C LEU A 44 6.57 18.44 -17.04
N ILE A 45 6.02 17.96 -15.93
CA ILE A 45 6.44 18.30 -14.57
C ILE A 45 6.92 17.05 -13.83
N LYS A 46 7.63 17.24 -12.72
CA LYS A 46 8.02 16.14 -11.82
C LYS A 46 7.85 16.57 -10.36
N PRO A 47 6.70 16.29 -9.73
CA PRO A 47 6.51 16.54 -8.30
C PRO A 47 7.51 15.72 -7.45
N ASP A 48 7.94 16.26 -6.31
CA ASP A 48 8.86 15.56 -5.42
C ASP A 48 8.20 14.27 -4.90
N GLY A 49 8.94 13.16 -4.96
CA GLY A 49 8.46 11.83 -4.54
C GLY A 49 7.66 11.06 -5.59
N TYR A 50 7.21 11.68 -6.69
CA TYR A 50 6.52 10.95 -7.75
C TYR A 50 7.53 10.24 -8.68
N PRO A 51 7.36 8.94 -8.99
CA PRO A 51 8.40 8.14 -9.64
C PRO A 51 8.69 8.56 -11.08
N ASN A 52 7.69 9.05 -11.81
CA ASN A 52 7.77 9.34 -13.25
C ASN A 52 7.52 10.82 -13.57
N ARG A 53 7.80 11.25 -14.80
CA ARG A 53 7.41 12.59 -15.27
C ARG A 53 5.91 12.58 -15.59
N LEU A 54 5.23 13.67 -15.24
CA LEU A 54 3.80 13.84 -15.46
C LEU A 54 3.54 14.85 -16.57
N ARG A 55 2.71 14.47 -17.54
CA ARG A 55 2.15 15.43 -18.49
C ARG A 55 0.91 16.06 -17.86
N VAL A 56 0.88 17.39 -17.78
CA VAL A 56 -0.23 18.14 -17.19
C VAL A 56 -0.64 19.30 -18.09
N THR A 57 -1.88 19.77 -17.96
CA THR A 57 -2.36 20.98 -18.63
C THR A 57 -2.18 22.17 -17.69
N CYS A 58 -1.42 23.17 -18.13
CA CYS A 58 -1.32 24.45 -17.44
C CYS A 58 -2.30 25.44 -18.04
N ASN A 59 -3.06 26.13 -17.18
CA ASN A 59 -3.89 27.25 -17.53
C ASN A 59 -3.24 28.54 -17.02
N ASN A 60 -2.88 29.42 -17.93
CA ASN A 60 -2.30 30.72 -17.63
C ASN A 60 -3.24 31.89 -17.93
N ASP A 61 -4.42 31.60 -18.48
CA ASP A 61 -5.39 32.62 -18.90
C ASP A 61 -6.22 33.15 -17.71
N LEU A 62 -6.08 32.52 -16.53
CA LEU A 62 -6.79 32.86 -15.29
C LEU A 62 -5.85 33.57 -14.31
N ASP A 63 -6.25 34.77 -13.88
CA ASP A 63 -5.56 35.62 -12.90
C ASP A 63 -4.05 35.82 -13.19
N ALA A 64 -3.18 35.44 -12.25
CA ALA A 64 -1.72 35.50 -12.36
C ALA A 64 -1.09 34.26 -13.03
N GLY A 65 -1.93 33.38 -13.61
CA GLY A 65 -1.53 32.15 -14.27
C GLY A 65 -0.79 31.12 -13.40
N GLY A 66 -0.37 30.03 -14.04
CA GLY A 66 0.34 28.92 -13.40
C GLY A 66 -0.57 27.86 -12.78
N TRP A 67 -1.82 27.77 -13.21
CA TRP A 67 -2.79 26.80 -12.69
C TRP A 67 -2.59 25.42 -13.31
N THR A 68 -2.39 24.40 -12.48
CA THR A 68 -2.43 23.00 -12.93
C THR A 68 -3.88 22.53 -13.00
N VAL A 69 -4.36 22.18 -14.18
CA VAL A 69 -5.75 21.73 -14.37
C VAL A 69 -5.89 20.27 -13.88
N LEU A 70 -6.68 20.06 -12.82
CA LEU A 70 -6.92 18.73 -12.24
C LEU A 70 -8.08 17.99 -12.92
N GLN A 71 -9.10 18.76 -13.34
CA GLN A 71 -10.29 18.28 -14.03
C GLN A 71 -10.67 19.26 -15.13
N ARG A 72 -11.18 18.73 -16.25
CA ARG A 72 -11.89 19.51 -17.26
C ARG A 72 -13.11 18.72 -17.74
N ARG A 73 -14.29 19.36 -17.74
CA ARG A 73 -15.51 18.89 -18.40
C ARG A 73 -15.94 19.92 -19.44
N ARG A 74 -16.41 19.49 -20.62
CA ARG A 74 -16.79 20.35 -21.76
C ARG A 74 -17.84 19.74 -22.71
N LEU A 75 -17.85 18.43 -22.93
CA LEU A 75 -18.55 17.81 -24.09
C LEU A 75 -19.09 16.38 -23.83
N ASP A 76 -19.07 15.88 -22.59
CA ASP A 76 -19.48 14.52 -22.21
C ASP A 76 -18.79 13.39 -23.02
N SER A 77 -17.67 13.70 -23.66
CA SER A 77 -16.78 12.82 -24.42
C SER A 77 -16.07 11.79 -23.54
N VAL A 78 -15.97 12.05 -22.23
CA VAL A 78 -15.37 11.15 -21.24
C VAL A 78 -16.37 10.86 -20.14
N ASN A 79 -16.73 9.60 -19.97
CA ASN A 79 -17.58 9.15 -18.87
C ASN A 79 -16.86 9.31 -17.51
N PHE A 80 -17.48 10.01 -16.55
CA PHE A 80 -17.01 10.21 -15.17
C PHE A 80 -17.67 9.25 -14.15
N ASN A 81 -18.68 8.47 -14.53
CA ASN A 81 -19.18 7.35 -13.73
C ASN A 81 -18.21 6.16 -13.85
N ARG A 82 -17.14 6.23 -13.06
CA ARG A 82 -15.97 5.35 -13.14
C ARG A 82 -15.61 4.75 -11.80
N SER A 83 -14.83 3.67 -11.83
CA SER A 83 -14.41 2.99 -10.61
C SER A 83 -13.46 3.86 -9.79
N TRP A 84 -13.33 3.55 -8.51
CA TRP A 84 -12.32 4.19 -7.65
C TRP A 84 -10.90 4.02 -8.20
N LYS A 85 -10.60 2.89 -8.87
CA LYS A 85 -9.30 2.66 -9.53
C LYS A 85 -9.06 3.65 -10.67
N ASP A 86 -10.09 4.00 -11.42
CA ASP A 86 -10.00 4.99 -12.49
C ASP A 86 -9.79 6.39 -11.92
N PHE A 87 -10.53 6.77 -10.87
CA PHE A 87 -10.30 8.04 -10.17
C PHE A 87 -8.93 8.10 -9.50
N ARG A 88 -8.42 6.99 -8.96
CA ARG A 88 -7.05 6.87 -8.44
C ARG A 88 -6.03 7.16 -9.54
N ASN A 89 -6.15 6.49 -10.69
CA ASN A 89 -5.15 6.53 -11.75
C ASN A 89 -5.26 7.74 -12.68
N GLY A 90 -6.46 8.30 -12.82
CA GLY A 90 -6.83 9.31 -13.81
C GLY A 90 -7.33 8.69 -15.12
N PHE A 91 -8.12 9.46 -15.86
CA PHE A 91 -8.73 9.05 -17.12
C PHE A 91 -9.03 10.26 -18.00
N GLY A 92 -9.28 10.01 -19.29
CA GLY A 92 -9.55 11.05 -20.28
C GLY A 92 -8.29 11.55 -20.99
N PHE A 93 -8.43 12.66 -21.71
CA PHE A 93 -7.39 13.22 -22.57
C PHE A 93 -7.13 14.69 -22.20
N LEU A 94 -5.87 15.05 -21.99
CA LEU A 94 -5.47 16.40 -21.53
C LEU A 94 -5.88 17.53 -22.48
N GLY A 95 -6.08 17.22 -23.77
CA GLY A 95 -6.58 18.16 -24.77
C GLY A 95 -8.10 18.36 -24.77
N SER A 96 -8.86 17.47 -24.11
CA SER A 96 -10.33 17.52 -24.02
C SER A 96 -10.79 17.38 -22.55
N GLU A 97 -11.58 16.38 -22.22
CA GLU A 97 -12.07 16.12 -20.87
C GLU A 97 -11.20 15.09 -20.16
N PHE A 98 -10.94 15.31 -18.87
CA PHE A 98 -10.14 14.39 -18.09
C PHE A 98 -10.29 14.60 -16.59
N TRP A 99 -9.94 13.55 -15.85
CA TRP A 99 -9.57 13.59 -14.44
C TRP A 99 -8.09 13.20 -14.33
N ILE A 100 -7.26 14.04 -13.72
CA ILE A 100 -5.81 13.80 -13.70
C ILE A 100 -5.41 12.56 -12.87
N GLY A 101 -6.22 12.20 -11.86
CA GLY A 101 -6.02 11.05 -10.99
C GLY A 101 -5.60 11.42 -9.57
N ASN A 102 -6.27 10.86 -8.57
CA ASN A 102 -6.09 11.19 -7.16
C ASN A 102 -4.67 10.92 -6.67
N GLU A 103 -4.03 9.86 -7.16
CA GLU A 103 -2.63 9.57 -6.83
C GLU A 103 -1.75 10.76 -7.22
N LYS A 104 -1.92 11.29 -8.43
CA LYS A 104 -1.16 12.45 -8.92
C LYS A 104 -1.48 13.72 -8.13
N ILE A 105 -2.76 13.95 -7.82
CA ILE A 105 -3.21 15.12 -7.04
C ILE A 105 -2.61 15.10 -5.63
N ALA A 106 -2.50 13.93 -4.99
CA ALA A 106 -1.91 13.80 -3.66
C ALA A 106 -0.43 14.19 -3.66
N TYR A 107 0.33 13.75 -4.67
CA TYR A 107 1.71 14.20 -4.81
C TYR A 107 1.79 15.70 -5.10
N LEU A 108 0.95 16.23 -5.99
CA LEU A 108 0.97 17.66 -6.37
C LEU A 108 0.65 18.58 -5.18
N THR A 109 -0.43 18.30 -4.45
CA THR A 109 -0.96 19.21 -3.43
C THR A 109 -0.19 19.19 -2.10
N ASN A 110 0.66 18.18 -1.89
CA ASN A 110 1.48 18.06 -0.67
C ASN A 110 2.92 18.60 -0.82
N GLN A 111 3.22 19.34 -1.89
CA GLN A 111 4.55 19.93 -2.10
C GLN A 111 4.72 21.27 -1.36
N LYS A 112 3.68 22.11 -1.40
CA LYS A 112 3.64 23.51 -0.93
C LYS A 112 2.20 23.86 -0.55
N ARG A 113 1.93 25.13 -0.25
CA ARG A 113 0.57 25.65 -0.14
C ARG A 113 0.02 25.91 -1.54
N TYR A 114 -1.09 25.25 -1.88
CA TYR A 114 -1.77 25.41 -3.16
C TYR A 114 -3.15 26.02 -2.97
N GLN A 115 -3.60 26.73 -3.98
CA GLN A 115 -4.98 27.20 -4.10
C GLN A 115 -5.76 26.24 -5.00
N LEU A 116 -7.05 26.07 -4.72
CA LEU A 116 -8.00 25.36 -5.57
C LEU A 116 -9.02 26.36 -6.10
N ARG A 117 -9.21 26.39 -7.41
CA ARG A 117 -10.23 27.20 -8.08
C ARG A 117 -11.16 26.30 -8.88
N MET A 118 -12.47 26.59 -8.84
CA MET A 118 -13.50 25.80 -9.55
C MET A 118 -14.39 26.67 -10.43
N ASP A 119 -14.04 26.84 -11.70
CA ASP A 119 -14.86 27.60 -12.65
C ASP A 119 -15.96 26.73 -13.29
N PHE A 120 -17.16 27.29 -13.44
CA PHE A 120 -18.27 26.71 -14.21
C PHE A 120 -18.51 27.55 -15.48
N GLU A 121 -19.14 26.97 -16.50
CA GLU A 121 -19.27 27.59 -17.84
C GLU A 121 -19.79 29.02 -17.84
N ASN A 122 -20.66 29.37 -16.88
CA ASN A 122 -21.32 30.68 -16.80
C ASN A 122 -21.12 31.39 -15.44
N VAL A 123 -20.29 30.84 -14.54
CA VAL A 123 -20.07 31.40 -13.20
C VAL A 123 -18.59 31.34 -12.89
N ALA A 124 -17.98 32.51 -12.63
CA ALA A 124 -16.60 32.61 -12.18
C ALA A 124 -16.43 31.77 -10.90
N GLY A 125 -15.40 30.95 -10.89
CA GLY A 125 -15.18 29.97 -9.85
C GLY A 125 -14.72 30.54 -8.53
N GLU A 126 -15.09 29.86 -7.45
CA GLU A 126 -14.59 30.15 -6.11
C GLU A 126 -13.14 29.67 -5.96
N THR A 127 -12.36 30.40 -5.16
CA THR A 127 -10.97 30.04 -4.84
C THR A 127 -10.82 29.72 -3.35
N TYR A 128 -10.16 28.59 -3.06
CA TYR A 128 -9.88 28.07 -1.73
C TYR A 128 -8.37 27.98 -1.50
N ASP A 129 -7.89 28.43 -0.34
CA ASP A 129 -6.47 28.36 0.03
C ASP A 129 -6.11 27.01 0.69
N ASP A 130 -4.82 26.69 0.78
CA ASP A 130 -4.26 25.50 1.47
C ASP A 130 -4.94 24.16 1.08
N PHE A 131 -5.28 24.01 -0.20
CA PHE A 131 -5.89 22.79 -0.74
C PHE A 131 -4.92 21.62 -0.67
N ARG A 132 -5.31 20.57 0.05
CA ARG A 132 -4.56 19.32 0.18
C ARG A 132 -5.47 18.12 0.17
N ILE A 133 -4.99 17.04 -0.44
CA ILE A 133 -5.61 15.72 -0.29
C ILE A 133 -4.63 14.75 0.36
N SER A 134 -5.13 13.77 1.09
CA SER A 134 -4.32 12.70 1.65
C SER A 134 -3.82 11.74 0.57
N ASP A 135 -2.86 10.89 0.92
CA ASP A 135 -2.39 9.81 0.05
C ASP A 135 -3.37 8.62 0.01
N GLU A 136 -2.92 7.49 -0.56
CA GLU A 136 -3.69 6.26 -0.67
C GLU A 136 -4.11 5.68 0.69
N TRP A 137 -3.29 5.85 1.73
CA TRP A 137 -3.64 5.40 3.08
C TRP A 137 -4.80 6.23 3.66
N GLY A 138 -4.79 7.54 3.42
CA GLY A 138 -5.91 8.42 3.72
C GLY A 138 -7.06 8.36 2.70
N LYS A 139 -7.06 7.42 1.75
CA LYS A 139 -8.10 7.27 0.71
C LYS A 139 -8.38 8.55 -0.12
N TYR A 140 -7.38 9.42 -0.28
CA TYR A 140 -7.49 10.66 -1.04
C TYR A 140 -8.56 11.65 -0.54
N TYR A 141 -8.89 11.64 0.76
CA TYR A 141 -9.77 12.66 1.35
C TYR A 141 -9.12 14.04 1.26
N ILE A 142 -9.95 15.08 1.11
CA ILE A 142 -9.51 16.46 1.28
C ILE A 142 -9.10 16.63 2.75
N SER A 143 -7.80 16.77 2.98
CA SER A 143 -7.23 16.87 4.32
C SER A 143 -7.15 18.32 4.81
N SER A 144 -7.15 19.27 3.87
CA SER A 144 -7.19 20.70 4.15
C SER A 144 -7.87 21.43 2.99
N LEU A 145 -8.77 22.34 3.34
CA LEU A 145 -9.39 23.32 2.46
C LEU A 145 -9.56 24.59 3.31
N GLY A 146 -8.82 25.63 2.97
CA GLY A 146 -8.71 26.87 3.73
C GLY A 146 -9.95 27.75 3.65
N THR A 147 -9.84 28.94 4.24
CA THR A 147 -10.95 29.90 4.30
C THR A 147 -11.13 30.65 2.98
N PHE A 148 -12.40 30.75 2.60
CA PHE A 148 -12.95 31.47 1.46
C PHE A 148 -12.54 32.95 1.40
N ALA A 149 -12.23 33.44 0.19
CA ALA A 149 -11.95 34.84 -0.07
C ALA A 149 -13.05 35.47 -0.96
N ILE A 150 -14.18 35.87 -0.33
CA ILE A 150 -15.26 36.77 -0.86
C ILE A 150 -16.11 36.09 -1.98
N SER A 151 -17.45 36.02 -2.05
CA SER A 151 -18.62 36.81 -1.62
C SER A 151 -19.83 35.96 -1.14
N ASP A 152 -20.88 36.63 -0.65
CA ASP A 152 -21.96 36.16 0.23
C ASP A 152 -23.08 35.26 -0.36
N GLU A 153 -22.89 34.60 -1.51
CA GLU A 153 -23.95 33.73 -2.06
C GLU A 153 -23.37 32.45 -2.68
N SER A 154 -23.92 31.31 -2.26
CA SER A 154 -23.63 29.92 -2.66
C SER A 154 -22.31 29.31 -2.17
N LYS A 155 -22.23 28.99 -0.87
CA LYS A 155 -21.28 27.95 -0.41
C LYS A 155 -21.53 26.68 -1.22
N ILE A 156 -20.53 26.23 -1.97
CA ILE A 156 -20.50 24.87 -2.51
C ILE A 156 -20.66 23.92 -1.32
N GLU A 157 -21.80 23.22 -1.26
CA GLU A 157 -22.04 22.21 -0.23
C GLU A 157 -21.26 20.96 -0.61
N TRP A 158 -20.16 20.74 0.11
CA TRP A 158 -19.32 19.58 -0.09
C TRP A 158 -20.00 18.36 0.52
N CYS A 159 -20.30 17.35 -0.28
CA CYS A 159 -20.77 16.08 0.27
C CYS A 159 -19.65 15.49 1.17
N PRO A 160 -19.94 15.00 2.40
CA PRO A 160 -18.92 14.50 3.35
C PRO A 160 -18.10 13.31 2.77
N ALA A 161 -18.76 12.58 1.88
CA ALA A 161 -18.25 11.76 0.79
C ALA A 161 -19.27 11.93 -0.37
N ASN A 162 -19.07 11.37 -1.57
CA ASN A 162 -20.08 11.39 -2.66
C ASN A 162 -21.40 10.61 -2.33
N GLU A 163 -21.84 10.62 -1.08
CA GLU A 163 -22.89 9.80 -0.48
C GLU A 163 -23.65 10.64 0.58
N ILE A 164 -24.99 10.76 0.47
CA ILE A 164 -25.88 11.45 1.44
C ILE A 164 -27.13 10.62 1.76
N PHE A 165 -27.61 10.74 3.01
CA PHE A 165 -28.71 10.05 3.71
C PHE A 165 -29.90 10.99 4.10
N SER A 166 -31.16 10.63 3.75
CA SER A 166 -32.51 11.00 4.34
C SER A 166 -32.87 12.50 4.55
N ASN A 167 -34.11 12.99 4.71
CA ASN A 167 -35.47 12.48 5.01
C ASN A 167 -36.51 12.88 3.93
N GLU A 168 -36.03 13.22 2.75
CA GLU A 168 -36.71 13.03 1.47
C GLU A 168 -36.19 11.69 0.92
N THR A 169 -37.05 10.81 0.42
CA THR A 169 -36.65 9.41 0.18
C THR A 169 -35.80 9.26 -1.08
N CYS A 170 -34.48 9.36 -0.94
CA CYS A 170 -33.50 8.95 -1.95
C CYS A 170 -33.41 7.41 -2.03
N GLU A 171 -34.42 6.75 -2.60
CA GLU A 171 -34.26 5.35 -3.02
C GLU A 171 -33.82 5.33 -4.49
N ARG A 172 -32.49 5.30 -4.66
CA ARG A 172 -31.78 5.28 -5.94
C ARG A 172 -32.10 3.95 -6.65
N THR A 173 -32.76 4.02 -7.80
CA THR A 173 -32.83 2.88 -8.71
C THR A 173 -31.55 2.85 -9.53
N CYS A 174 -31.17 1.67 -9.98
CA CYS A 174 -29.93 1.51 -10.70
C CYS A 174 -30.02 2.04 -12.16
N ASP A 175 -31.25 2.29 -12.66
CA ASP A 175 -31.52 2.87 -13.99
C ASP A 175 -31.22 4.36 -14.07
N ASP A 176 -31.28 5.10 -12.96
CA ASP A 176 -30.96 6.52 -12.96
C ASP A 176 -30.49 6.99 -11.57
N PRO A 177 -29.18 6.99 -11.32
CA PRO A 177 -28.61 7.24 -10.00
C PRO A 177 -28.72 8.71 -9.55
N ASP A 178 -29.19 9.61 -10.42
CA ASP A 178 -29.09 11.07 -10.26
C ASP A 178 -30.47 11.79 -10.16
N THR A 179 -31.61 11.07 -10.15
CA THR A 179 -32.96 11.68 -10.11
C THR A 179 -33.77 11.28 -8.86
N CYS A 180 -34.31 12.27 -8.12
CA CYS A 180 -35.17 12.08 -6.93
C CYS A 180 -36.66 11.90 -7.30
N ILE A 181 -37.39 10.96 -6.67
CA ILE A 181 -38.84 10.73 -6.89
C ILE A 181 -39.62 10.65 -5.58
N SER A 182 -40.82 11.26 -5.53
CA SER A 182 -41.68 11.39 -4.34
C SER A 182 -42.38 10.09 -3.88
N ALA A 183 -42.66 10.01 -2.56
CA ALA A 183 -43.12 8.87 -1.76
C ALA A 183 -44.46 8.18 -2.12
N THR A 184 -45.04 8.36 -3.31
CA THR A 184 -46.31 7.71 -3.69
C THR A 184 -46.15 6.33 -4.36
N SER A 185 -44.92 5.90 -4.65
CA SER A 185 -44.61 4.63 -5.33
C SER A 185 -43.97 3.56 -4.44
N ARG A 186 -44.74 3.05 -3.47
CA ARG A 186 -44.82 1.65 -2.91
C ARG A 186 -43.73 0.63 -3.30
N LYS A 187 -43.33 -0.41 -2.51
CA LYS A 187 -43.89 -1.18 -1.37
C LYS A 187 -42.76 -2.07 -0.79
N GLU A 188 -42.84 -2.39 0.51
CA GLU A 188 -41.93 -3.21 1.31
C GLU A 188 -41.45 -4.54 0.68
N LYS A 189 -40.13 -4.76 0.67
CA LYS A 189 -39.48 -5.97 1.25
C LYS A 189 -37.94 -5.86 1.28
N SER A 190 -37.42 -5.76 2.50
CA SER A 190 -36.02 -5.82 2.95
C SER A 190 -35.05 -4.76 2.40
N ASN A 191 -34.84 -3.72 3.22
CA ASN A 191 -33.95 -2.57 3.01
C ASN A 191 -32.46 -2.98 3.02
N VAL A 192 -31.98 -3.59 1.94
CA VAL A 192 -30.55 -3.82 1.72
C VAL A 192 -30.14 -3.07 0.45
N PHE A 193 -29.50 -1.93 0.63
CA PHE A 193 -28.96 -1.12 -0.45
C PHE A 193 -27.55 -1.63 -0.79
N VAL A 194 -27.33 -1.98 -2.06
CA VAL A 194 -26.03 -2.43 -2.58
C VAL A 194 -25.69 -1.56 -3.78
N SER A 195 -24.68 -0.69 -3.64
CA SER A 195 -24.24 0.19 -4.72
C SER A 195 -23.72 -0.62 -5.92
N VAL A 196 -23.75 -0.03 -7.11
CA VAL A 196 -23.19 -0.65 -8.32
C VAL A 196 -21.69 -0.87 -8.11
N GLY A 197 -21.26 -2.14 -8.15
CA GLY A 197 -19.88 -2.55 -7.86
C GLY A 197 -19.62 -3.00 -6.42
N ASP A 198 -20.56 -2.77 -5.49
CA ASP A 198 -20.50 -3.25 -4.12
C ASP A 198 -21.23 -4.58 -3.93
N PHE A 199 -21.10 -5.14 -2.73
CA PHE A 199 -21.77 -6.37 -2.33
C PHE A 199 -22.30 -6.29 -0.89
N TYR A 200 -23.39 -7.00 -0.64
CA TYR A 200 -23.92 -7.24 0.70
C TYR A 200 -23.83 -8.71 1.06
N VAL A 201 -23.38 -9.00 2.27
CA VAL A 201 -23.40 -10.32 2.86
C VAL A 201 -24.37 -10.32 4.04
N ASN A 202 -25.31 -11.26 4.04
CA ASN A 202 -26.28 -11.38 5.12
C ASN A 202 -25.60 -11.76 6.47
N PRO A 203 -26.25 -11.54 7.62
CA PRO A 203 -25.63 -11.77 8.94
C PRO A 203 -25.07 -13.18 9.15
N ARG A 204 -25.63 -14.19 8.48
CA ARG A 204 -25.21 -15.60 8.56
C ARG A 204 -24.13 -15.98 7.52
N CYS A 205 -23.70 -15.05 6.66
CA CYS A 205 -22.82 -15.31 5.52
C CYS A 205 -23.24 -16.52 4.68
N THR A 206 -24.56 -16.71 4.47
CA THR A 206 -25.13 -17.75 3.61
C THR A 206 -25.54 -17.23 2.23
N ARG A 207 -25.59 -15.90 2.06
CA ARG A 207 -25.97 -15.24 0.81
C ARG A 207 -25.15 -13.98 0.60
N LYS A 208 -24.64 -13.80 -0.61
CA LYS A 208 -23.94 -12.60 -1.08
C LYS A 208 -24.70 -12.02 -2.25
N SER A 209 -25.04 -10.75 -2.13
CA SER A 209 -25.83 -9.99 -3.10
C SER A 209 -24.95 -8.93 -3.74
N THR A 210 -24.93 -8.89 -5.06
CA THR A 210 -24.24 -7.86 -5.84
C THR A 210 -25.24 -7.12 -6.71
N CYS A 211 -24.97 -5.84 -6.98
CA CYS A 211 -25.77 -5.08 -7.94
C CYS A 211 -25.14 -5.18 -9.33
N ARG A 212 -25.87 -5.75 -10.30
CA ARG A 212 -25.45 -5.84 -11.71
C ARG A 212 -26.65 -5.61 -12.63
N ASN A 213 -26.48 -4.81 -13.67
CA ASN A 213 -27.54 -4.49 -14.65
C ASN A 213 -28.87 -4.12 -13.97
N ASN A 214 -28.77 -3.30 -12.93
CA ASN A 214 -29.92 -2.74 -12.24
C ASN A 214 -30.80 -3.75 -11.49
N GLN A 215 -30.23 -4.92 -11.21
CA GLN A 215 -30.85 -5.97 -10.42
C GLN A 215 -29.91 -6.44 -9.30
N ILE A 216 -30.48 -6.67 -8.11
CA ILE A 216 -29.77 -7.35 -7.02
C ILE A 216 -29.73 -8.83 -7.34
N ILE A 217 -28.54 -9.32 -7.67
CA ILE A 217 -28.29 -10.73 -7.92
C ILE A 217 -27.72 -11.33 -6.65
N GLY A 218 -28.50 -12.17 -5.98
CA GLY A 218 -28.06 -12.91 -4.79
C GLY A 218 -27.60 -14.31 -5.15
N ALA A 219 -26.35 -14.64 -4.83
CA ALA A 219 -25.81 -15.99 -4.94
C ALA A 219 -25.70 -16.65 -3.56
N SER A 220 -25.67 -17.98 -3.53
CA SER A 220 -25.22 -18.73 -2.36
C SER A 220 -23.81 -18.29 -1.99
N TYR A 221 -23.57 -18.10 -0.70
CA TYR A 221 -22.27 -17.67 -0.19
C TYR A 221 -21.94 -18.55 1.01
N GLN A 222 -20.69 -19.00 1.11
CA GLN A 222 -20.26 -19.84 2.21
C GLN A 222 -18.80 -19.53 2.52
N CYS A 223 -18.52 -19.27 3.80
CA CYS A 223 -17.16 -19.07 4.24
C CYS A 223 -16.35 -20.37 4.13
N SER A 224 -15.06 -20.23 3.82
CA SER A 224 -14.10 -21.30 4.04
C SER A 224 -14.18 -21.82 5.49
N VAL A 225 -13.84 -23.09 5.70
CA VAL A 225 -13.63 -23.65 7.05
C VAL A 225 -12.53 -22.93 7.83
N HIS A 226 -11.65 -22.22 7.12
CA HIS A 226 -10.59 -21.38 7.71
C HIS A 226 -10.91 -19.88 7.64
N ALA A 227 -12.18 -19.52 7.54
CA ALA A 227 -12.64 -18.13 7.58
C ALA A 227 -13.74 -17.94 8.64
N THR A 228 -13.83 -16.72 9.14
CA THR A 228 -14.87 -16.29 10.06
C THR A 228 -15.78 -15.26 9.40
N CYS A 229 -17.09 -15.47 9.46
CA CYS A 229 -18.09 -14.47 9.10
C CYS A 229 -18.08 -13.35 10.14
N ALA A 230 -17.58 -12.17 9.79
CA ALA A 230 -17.46 -11.05 10.73
C ALA A 230 -17.77 -9.72 10.04
N LYS A 231 -17.91 -8.65 10.83
CA LYS A 231 -17.98 -7.28 10.33
C LYS A 231 -16.66 -6.56 10.67
N ARG A 232 -15.88 -6.13 9.68
CA ARG A 232 -14.63 -5.35 9.87
C ARG A 232 -14.75 -4.03 9.12
N ASN A 233 -14.51 -2.90 9.80
CA ASN A 233 -14.62 -1.55 9.23
C ASN A 233 -15.95 -1.31 8.50
N GLY A 234 -17.08 -1.74 9.08
CA GLY A 234 -18.39 -1.55 8.47
C GLY A 234 -18.81 -2.63 7.46
N VAL A 235 -17.88 -3.42 6.92
CA VAL A 235 -18.14 -4.43 5.89
C VAL A 235 -18.32 -5.80 6.52
N ARG A 236 -19.41 -6.51 6.20
CA ARG A 236 -19.59 -7.91 6.58
C ARG A 236 -19.12 -8.80 5.45
N ASN A 237 -18.21 -9.72 5.74
CA ASN A 237 -17.67 -10.66 4.77
C ASN A 237 -17.14 -11.91 5.49
N CYS A 238 -16.80 -12.95 4.73
CA CYS A 238 -15.91 -13.99 5.23
C CYS A 238 -14.48 -13.43 5.26
N TYR A 239 -13.82 -13.53 6.41
CA TYR A 239 -12.43 -13.13 6.57
C TYR A 239 -11.61 -14.33 6.96
N CYS A 240 -10.54 -14.61 6.22
CA CYS A 240 -9.62 -15.69 6.59
C CYS A 240 -9.12 -15.51 8.02
N ASN A 241 -9.01 -16.64 8.72
CA ASN A 241 -8.47 -16.73 10.06
C ASN A 241 -6.98 -16.34 10.05
N PRO A 242 -6.38 -16.02 11.22
CA PRO A 242 -4.93 -15.78 11.30
C PRO A 242 -4.13 -16.91 10.64
N ASN A 243 -3.05 -16.55 9.95
CA ASN A 243 -2.21 -17.45 9.15
C ASN A 243 -2.86 -18.01 7.87
N TYR A 244 -4.03 -17.53 7.47
CA TYR A 244 -4.65 -17.84 6.17
C TYR A 244 -4.84 -16.57 5.33
N GLU A 245 -4.87 -16.74 4.01
CA GLU A 245 -5.13 -15.68 3.04
C GLU A 245 -6.04 -16.12 1.91
N GLY A 246 -6.65 -15.16 1.23
CA GLY A 246 -7.62 -15.38 0.17
C GLY A 246 -8.80 -14.43 0.27
N ASP A 247 -9.89 -14.77 -0.41
CA ASP A 247 -11.10 -13.95 -0.52
C ASP A 247 -12.15 -14.22 0.59
N GLY A 248 -11.87 -15.19 1.47
CA GLY A 248 -12.76 -15.61 2.56
C GLY A 248 -13.67 -16.79 2.21
N GLU A 249 -13.97 -17.00 0.93
CA GLU A 249 -14.65 -18.21 0.42
C GLU A 249 -13.61 -19.33 0.22
N THR A 250 -12.44 -18.93 -0.29
CA THR A 250 -11.23 -19.73 -0.38
C THR A 250 -10.17 -19.11 0.53
N CYS A 251 -9.72 -19.86 1.52
CA CYS A 251 -8.62 -19.46 2.40
C CYS A 251 -7.53 -20.51 2.35
N THR A 252 -6.35 -20.14 1.88
CA THR A 252 -5.17 -20.97 1.85
C THR A 252 -4.26 -20.59 3.01
N ARG A 253 -3.61 -21.59 3.61
CA ARG A 253 -2.66 -21.34 4.70
C ARG A 253 -1.46 -20.58 4.12
N ARG A 254 -1.10 -19.47 4.75
CA ARG A 254 0.14 -18.76 4.46
C ARG A 254 1.32 -19.64 4.84
N ALA A 255 2.37 -19.62 4.02
CA ALA A 255 3.57 -20.37 4.31
C ALA A 255 4.22 -19.86 5.61
N GLN A 256 4.31 -20.71 6.63
CA GLN A 256 4.85 -20.33 7.93
C GLN A 256 6.37 -20.42 7.97
N ASP A 257 6.96 -21.14 7.02
CA ASP A 257 8.38 -21.38 6.87
C ASP A 257 8.72 -21.67 5.39
N CYS A 258 10.01 -21.79 5.08
CA CYS A 258 10.46 -22.10 3.72
C CYS A 258 10.05 -23.50 3.24
N TYR A 259 9.77 -24.43 4.16
CA TYR A 259 9.35 -25.78 3.79
C TYR A 259 7.92 -25.77 3.23
N ASP A 260 7.02 -24.99 3.83
CA ASP A 260 5.67 -24.78 3.30
C ASP A 260 5.73 -24.21 1.86
N LEU A 261 6.62 -23.24 1.59
CA LEU A 261 6.86 -22.70 0.23
C LEU A 261 7.42 -23.75 -0.73
N TYR A 262 8.31 -24.62 -0.24
CA TYR A 262 8.88 -25.70 -1.01
C TYR A 262 7.80 -26.74 -1.38
N VAL A 263 6.97 -27.18 -0.43
CA VAL A 263 5.89 -28.12 -0.75
C VAL A 263 4.87 -27.49 -1.71
N SER A 264 4.67 -26.17 -1.68
CA SER A 264 3.80 -25.46 -2.63
C SER A 264 4.40 -25.26 -4.04
N GLY A 265 5.59 -25.82 -4.31
CA GLY A 265 6.22 -25.79 -5.64
C GLY A 265 7.31 -24.74 -5.84
N THR A 266 7.64 -23.93 -4.83
CA THR A 266 8.77 -22.98 -4.92
C THR A 266 10.09 -23.77 -4.92
N ARG A 267 10.94 -23.58 -5.93
CA ARG A 267 12.18 -24.36 -6.10
C ARG A 267 13.47 -23.55 -6.17
N SER A 268 13.38 -22.24 -6.32
CA SER A 268 14.56 -21.38 -6.41
C SER A 268 14.98 -20.87 -5.04
N ASP A 269 16.29 -20.79 -4.82
CA ASP A 269 16.84 -20.09 -3.67
C ASP A 269 16.51 -18.60 -3.71
N GLY A 270 16.33 -17.98 -2.54
CA GLY A 270 16.13 -16.53 -2.48
C GLY A 270 15.47 -16.04 -1.20
N VAL A 271 15.21 -14.73 -1.16
CA VAL A 271 14.52 -14.11 -0.03
C VAL A 271 13.02 -14.10 -0.24
N TYR A 272 12.31 -14.79 0.64
CA TYR A 272 10.85 -14.90 0.65
C TYR A 272 10.26 -14.30 1.92
N THR A 273 8.97 -14.01 1.88
CA THR A 273 8.20 -13.63 3.07
C THR A 273 7.45 -14.85 3.58
N ILE A 274 7.68 -15.20 4.83
CA ILE A 274 6.98 -16.27 5.56
C ILE A 274 6.17 -15.67 6.72
N TYR A 275 5.25 -16.45 7.28
CA TYR A 275 4.34 -15.98 8.35
C TYR A 275 4.39 -16.88 9.58
N PRO A 276 5.47 -16.79 10.39
CA PRO A 276 5.57 -17.54 11.63
C PRO A 276 4.52 -17.12 12.66
N ASP A 277 4.25 -17.98 13.63
CA ASP A 277 3.28 -17.69 14.69
C ASP A 277 3.67 -16.43 15.50
N GLY A 278 2.68 -15.55 15.69
CA GLY A 278 2.87 -14.24 16.32
C GLY A 278 3.35 -13.13 15.37
N TRP A 279 3.57 -13.40 14.07
CA TRP A 279 4.07 -12.42 13.09
C TRP A 279 3.14 -12.24 11.88
N PRO A 280 1.94 -11.64 12.05
CA PRO A 280 0.94 -11.53 10.98
C PRO A 280 1.35 -10.63 9.80
N SER A 281 2.30 -9.72 10.02
CA SER A 281 2.89 -8.86 8.97
C SER A 281 3.91 -9.58 8.09
N GLY A 282 4.27 -10.82 8.43
CA GLY A 282 5.28 -11.61 7.73
C GLY A 282 6.72 -11.21 8.10
N VAL A 283 7.64 -12.14 7.84
CA VAL A 283 9.07 -12.02 8.10
C VAL A 283 9.82 -12.39 6.83
N ARG A 284 10.79 -11.55 6.41
CA ARG A 284 11.64 -11.85 5.27
C ARG A 284 12.81 -12.75 5.69
N VAL A 285 12.92 -13.91 5.06
CA VAL A 285 13.94 -14.93 5.32
C VAL A 285 14.60 -15.35 4.02
N TYR A 286 15.81 -15.89 4.10
CA TYR A 286 16.41 -16.58 2.96
C TYR A 286 16.00 -18.05 3.00
N CYS A 287 15.44 -18.54 1.90
CA CYS A 287 15.10 -19.93 1.72
C CYS A 287 16.13 -20.60 0.79
N GLU A 288 16.71 -21.69 1.25
CA GLU A 288 17.50 -22.60 0.42
C GLU A 288 16.56 -23.74 -0.03
N MET A 289 16.26 -23.75 -1.32
CA MET A 289 15.29 -24.62 -1.97
C MET A 289 15.94 -25.66 -2.88
N GLU A 290 17.15 -25.39 -3.39
CA GLU A 290 17.80 -26.23 -4.41
C GLU A 290 18.68 -27.33 -3.80
N SER A 291 19.27 -27.06 -2.63
CA SER A 291 20.23 -27.94 -1.96
C SER A 291 19.63 -28.69 -0.78
N ASN A 292 20.25 -29.79 -0.37
CA ASN A 292 19.96 -30.50 0.88
C ASN A 292 18.49 -30.95 1.05
N GLY A 293 17.79 -31.24 -0.05
CA GLY A 293 16.38 -31.62 -0.04
C GLY A 293 15.38 -30.45 -0.05
N GLY A 294 15.88 -29.20 0.03
CA GLY A 294 15.10 -27.97 -0.11
C GLY A 294 14.20 -27.63 1.09
N GLY A 295 13.70 -26.40 1.11
CA GLY A 295 12.78 -25.91 2.14
C GLY A 295 13.46 -25.43 3.42
N TRP A 296 14.77 -25.16 3.38
CA TRP A 296 15.53 -24.70 4.54
C TRP A 296 15.36 -23.21 4.77
N THR A 297 14.99 -22.83 6.00
CA THR A 297 14.96 -21.42 6.42
C THR A 297 16.30 -21.05 7.01
N VAL A 298 17.09 -20.24 6.29
CA VAL A 298 18.42 -19.83 6.74
C VAL A 298 18.29 -18.66 7.71
N PHE A 299 18.60 -18.91 8.99
CA PHE A 299 18.55 -17.87 10.02
C PHE A 299 19.90 -17.22 10.32
N GLN A 300 21.00 -17.85 9.91
CA GLN A 300 22.35 -17.30 9.99
C GLN A 300 23.10 -17.66 8.71
N ARG A 301 23.86 -16.71 8.18
CA ARG A 301 24.81 -16.97 7.09
C ARG A 301 26.11 -16.22 7.31
N ARG A 302 27.24 -16.90 7.06
CA ARG A 302 28.60 -16.33 7.02
C ARG A 302 29.31 -16.81 5.75
N SER A 303 29.20 -16.02 4.70
CA SER A 303 29.88 -16.21 3.41
C SER A 303 31.03 -15.23 3.21
N SER A 304 31.05 -14.12 3.95
CA SER A 304 32.12 -13.14 3.90
C SER A 304 32.33 -12.44 5.26
N ALA A 305 33.23 -11.47 5.29
CA ALA A 305 33.43 -10.55 6.41
C ALA A 305 32.66 -9.22 6.24
N SER A 306 31.63 -9.19 5.39
CA SER A 306 30.91 -7.96 5.01
C SER A 306 30.04 -7.36 6.12
N VAL A 307 29.63 -8.19 7.09
CA VAL A 307 28.79 -7.80 8.21
C VAL A 307 29.51 -8.10 9.51
N ASP A 308 29.59 -7.10 10.39
CA ASP A 308 30.11 -7.26 11.74
C ASP A 308 29.10 -8.02 12.62
N PHE A 309 29.55 -9.12 13.23
CA PHE A 309 28.78 -9.95 14.16
C PHE A 309 29.12 -9.65 15.63
N TYR A 310 30.09 -8.79 15.93
CA TYR A 310 30.35 -8.34 17.30
C TYR A 310 29.32 -7.26 17.69
N ARG A 311 28.10 -7.71 18.00
CA ARG A 311 26.91 -6.86 18.20
C ARG A 311 26.30 -7.00 19.58
N GLY A 312 25.52 -6.00 19.97
CA GLY A 312 24.81 -5.99 21.25
C GLY A 312 23.53 -6.84 21.25
N TRP A 313 22.93 -7.01 22.43
CA TRP A 313 21.71 -7.79 22.65
C TRP A 313 20.55 -7.36 21.74
N SER A 314 20.31 -6.05 21.61
CA SER A 314 19.21 -5.52 20.80
C SER A 314 19.33 -5.91 19.32
N ASP A 315 20.55 -5.91 18.77
CA ASP A 315 20.80 -6.32 17.39
C ASP A 315 20.53 -7.81 17.22
N TYR A 316 21.02 -8.66 18.12
CA TYR A 316 20.76 -10.11 18.06
C TYR A 316 19.27 -10.44 18.26
N LYS A 317 18.56 -9.70 19.12
CA LYS A 317 17.11 -9.83 19.30
C LYS A 317 16.36 -9.53 18.01
N ASN A 318 16.71 -8.44 17.33
CA ASN A 318 15.98 -7.92 16.17
C ASN A 318 16.49 -8.42 14.81
N GLY A 319 17.69 -8.98 14.76
CA GLY A 319 18.36 -9.36 13.52
C GLY A 319 19.15 -8.22 12.88
N PHE A 320 20.13 -8.59 12.07
CA PHE A 320 21.00 -7.66 11.35
C PHE A 320 21.58 -8.31 10.09
N GLY A 321 22.23 -7.50 9.24
CA GLY A 321 22.80 -7.94 7.97
C GLY A 321 21.78 -8.01 6.83
N ASN A 322 22.17 -8.64 5.72
CA ASN A 322 21.37 -8.75 4.51
C ASN A 322 20.97 -10.21 4.30
N LYS A 323 19.68 -10.50 4.18
CA LYS A 323 19.17 -11.87 4.02
C LYS A 323 19.73 -12.58 2.77
N ASN A 324 20.09 -11.85 1.72
CA ASN A 324 20.78 -12.42 0.55
C ASN A 324 22.26 -12.78 0.79
N HIS A 325 22.86 -12.30 1.89
CA HIS A 325 24.28 -12.44 2.22
C HIS A 325 24.43 -12.76 3.72
N ASP A 326 25.47 -12.21 4.35
CA ASP A 326 25.75 -12.41 5.77
C ASP A 326 24.67 -11.75 6.62
N HIS A 327 24.06 -12.53 7.52
CA HIS A 327 23.01 -12.03 8.39
C HIS A 327 22.80 -12.89 9.63
N TRP A 328 22.10 -12.28 10.58
CA TRP A 328 21.40 -12.94 11.66
C TRP A 328 19.91 -12.60 11.54
N LEU A 329 19.05 -13.60 11.56
CA LEU A 329 17.60 -13.40 11.37
C LEU A 329 17.00 -12.58 12.52
N GLY A 330 17.43 -12.86 13.75
CA GLY A 330 16.94 -12.23 14.97
C GLY A 330 16.30 -13.24 15.91
N ASN A 331 16.69 -13.21 17.19
CA ASN A 331 16.27 -14.23 18.17
C ASN A 331 14.76 -14.30 18.36
N LYS A 332 14.05 -13.16 18.30
CA LYS A 332 12.58 -13.15 18.43
C LYS A 332 11.88 -13.92 17.29
N TYR A 333 12.46 -13.91 16.09
CA TYR A 333 11.92 -14.63 14.94
C TYR A 333 12.31 -16.10 14.97
N ILE A 334 13.55 -16.41 15.33
CA ILE A 334 14.03 -17.79 15.51
C ILE A 334 13.18 -18.47 16.60
N HIS A 335 12.90 -17.79 17.71
CA HIS A 335 12.03 -18.31 18.76
C HIS A 335 10.63 -18.66 18.24
N SER A 336 9.97 -17.74 17.54
CA SER A 336 8.66 -18.00 16.94
C SER A 336 8.69 -19.19 15.96
N LEU A 337 9.70 -19.24 15.09
CA LEU A 337 9.86 -20.35 14.15
C LEU A 337 10.03 -21.68 14.88
N THR A 338 10.98 -21.78 15.80
CA THR A 338 11.31 -23.08 16.41
C THR A 338 10.27 -23.59 17.39
N ASN A 339 9.30 -22.77 17.80
CA ASN A 339 8.26 -23.16 18.76
C ASN A 339 6.88 -23.37 18.10
N GLN A 340 6.74 -23.19 16.78
CA GLN A 340 5.45 -23.40 16.07
C GLN A 340 5.24 -24.84 15.59
N LYS A 341 6.34 -25.59 15.36
CA LYS A 341 6.39 -27.00 14.94
C LYS A 341 7.71 -27.61 15.45
N THR A 342 7.93 -28.90 15.23
CA THR A 342 9.25 -29.51 15.43
C THR A 342 10.16 -29.16 14.25
N TYR A 343 11.34 -28.60 14.53
CA TYR A 343 12.34 -28.24 13.52
C TYR A 343 13.65 -29.00 13.76
N GLN A 344 14.25 -29.47 12.67
CA GLN A 344 15.64 -29.90 12.64
C GLN A 344 16.56 -28.71 12.40
N LEU A 345 17.77 -28.75 12.96
CA LEU A 345 18.83 -27.78 12.69
C LEU A 345 19.90 -28.46 11.84
N ARG A 346 20.26 -27.82 10.74
CA ARG A 346 21.44 -28.16 9.95
C ARG A 346 22.46 -27.03 10.06
N ILE A 347 23.71 -27.39 10.32
CA ILE A 347 24.85 -26.49 10.34
C ILE A 347 25.77 -26.94 9.21
N ASP A 348 26.02 -26.05 8.26
CA ASP A 348 27.00 -26.27 7.20
C ASP A 348 28.23 -25.37 7.43
N LEU A 349 29.40 -26.00 7.46
CA LEU A 349 30.69 -25.35 7.64
C LEU A 349 31.55 -25.63 6.41
N ARG A 350 32.24 -24.60 5.92
CA ARG A 350 33.17 -24.74 4.81
C ARG A 350 34.51 -24.16 5.20
N ASP A 351 35.55 -24.98 5.12
CA ASP A 351 36.92 -24.52 5.31
C ASP A 351 37.46 -23.91 4.01
N SER A 352 38.39 -22.98 4.17
CA SER A 352 39.25 -22.40 3.15
C SER A 352 39.91 -23.44 2.23
N GLY A 353 40.16 -24.65 2.74
CA GLY A 353 40.72 -25.80 2.00
C GLY A 353 39.72 -26.61 1.16
N SER A 354 38.50 -26.11 0.92
CA SER A 354 37.39 -26.76 0.17
C SER A 354 36.64 -27.90 0.85
N SER A 355 37.08 -28.36 2.02
CA SER A 355 36.34 -29.32 2.83
C SER A 355 35.01 -28.73 3.34
N SER A 356 33.91 -29.44 3.10
CA SER A 356 32.58 -29.12 3.62
C SER A 356 32.20 -30.10 4.73
N TYR A 357 31.87 -29.55 5.89
CA TYR A 357 31.39 -30.30 7.05
C TYR A 357 29.95 -29.92 7.33
N TYR A 358 29.16 -30.86 7.83
CA TYR A 358 27.81 -30.60 8.29
C TYR A 358 27.47 -31.38 9.56
N ALA A 359 26.56 -30.81 10.35
CA ALA A 359 25.93 -31.45 11.49
C ALA A 359 24.41 -31.22 11.42
N ILE A 360 23.62 -32.26 11.72
CA ILE A 360 22.16 -32.22 11.77
C ILE A 360 21.70 -32.66 13.16
N TYR A 361 20.91 -31.81 13.78
CA TYR A 361 20.19 -32.08 15.02
C TYR A 361 18.71 -32.26 14.68
N SER A 362 18.11 -33.35 15.12
CA SER A 362 16.71 -33.69 14.83
C SER A 362 15.71 -32.69 15.42
N THR A 363 16.05 -32.08 16.55
CA THR A 363 15.26 -31.08 17.24
C THR A 363 16.10 -29.86 17.62
N PHE A 364 15.53 -28.68 17.40
CA PHE A 364 16.15 -27.40 17.72
C PHE A 364 15.08 -26.39 18.12
N THR A 365 15.20 -25.86 19.33
CA THR A 365 14.37 -24.77 19.84
C THR A 365 15.19 -23.75 20.61
N ILE A 366 14.72 -22.51 20.60
CA ILE A 366 15.20 -21.49 21.54
C ILE A 366 14.03 -20.97 22.37
N ASN A 367 14.27 -20.65 23.64
CA ASN A 367 13.24 -20.09 24.52
C ASN A 367 12.98 -18.61 24.24
N ASN A 368 12.06 -18.02 25.00
CA ASN A 368 11.70 -16.61 24.86
C ASN A 368 12.78 -15.67 25.45
N GLU A 369 12.56 -14.36 25.34
CA GLU A 369 13.51 -13.35 25.84
C GLU A 369 13.69 -13.38 27.36
N ALA A 370 12.65 -13.71 28.12
CA ALA A 370 12.72 -13.77 29.59
C ALA A 370 13.70 -14.86 30.05
N ASP A 371 13.78 -15.96 29.28
CA ASP A 371 14.76 -17.03 29.46
C ASP A 371 15.98 -16.88 28.53
N LYS A 372 16.27 -15.64 28.14
CA LYS A 372 17.46 -15.23 27.40
C LYS A 372 17.69 -16.01 26.10
N TYR A 373 16.62 -16.45 25.43
CA TYR A 373 16.72 -17.25 24.21
C TYR A 373 17.55 -18.53 24.37
N ARG A 374 17.49 -19.18 25.54
CA ARG A 374 18.24 -20.42 25.83
C ARG A 374 17.97 -21.48 24.76
N LEU A 375 19.05 -22.06 24.24
CA LEU A 375 19.04 -23.15 23.27
C LEU A 375 18.63 -24.48 23.91
N SER A 376 17.77 -25.22 23.23
CA SER A 376 17.51 -26.63 23.48
C SER A 376 17.67 -27.39 22.16
N ILE A 377 18.60 -28.34 22.13
CA ILE A 377 18.85 -29.22 20.98
C ILE A 377 18.96 -30.65 21.48
N GLU A 378 18.73 -31.62 20.59
CA GLU A 378 19.05 -33.01 20.89
C GLU A 378 20.55 -33.20 21.18
N SER A 379 20.87 -34.14 22.07
CA SER A 379 22.24 -34.35 22.54
C SER A 379 23.15 -34.97 21.48
N SER A 380 22.59 -35.72 20.53
CA SER A 380 23.33 -36.36 19.46
C SER A 380 23.08 -35.66 18.13
N SER A 381 24.16 -35.47 17.36
CA SER A 381 24.08 -34.96 15.99
C SER A 381 24.44 -36.05 14.98
N SER A 382 23.98 -35.89 13.74
CA SER A 382 24.44 -36.72 12.62
C SER A 382 25.16 -35.86 11.59
N GLY A 383 26.24 -36.38 11.00
CA GLY A 383 27.02 -35.66 10.00
C GLY A 383 28.51 -35.95 10.09
N ASN A 384 29.30 -35.24 9.29
CA ASN A 384 30.75 -35.41 9.20
C ASN A 384 31.54 -34.32 9.95
N ALA A 385 30.85 -33.38 10.61
CA ALA A 385 31.48 -32.30 11.39
C ALA A 385 31.91 -32.73 12.81
N GLY A 386 31.48 -33.89 13.30
CA GLY A 386 31.56 -34.24 14.73
C GLY A 386 30.50 -33.52 15.57
N GLU A 387 30.42 -33.85 16.86
CA GLU A 387 29.52 -33.18 17.82
C GLU A 387 30.07 -31.83 18.29
#